data_AF-A0A1D2WPI1-F1
#
_entry.id   AF-A0A1D2WPI1-F1
#
_cell.length_a   1.000
_cell.length_b   1.000
_cell.length_c   1.000
_cell.angle_alpha   90.00
_cell.angle_beta   90.00
_cell.angle_gamma   90.00
#
_symmetry.space_group_name_H-M   'P 1'
#
loop_
_entity.id
_entity.type
_entity.pdbx_description
1 polymer ?
#
loop_
_entity_poly.entity_id
_entity_poly.type
_entity_poly.pdbx_seq_one_letter_code
_entity_poly.pdbx_strand_id
1 'polypeptide(L)' 'MVEEKEEFEMGLPNGVGEQMLAHAFEKFDIKLEQTEFGPKLIGEYDELIKVKEFLETGIRDRLKELEGE' A
#
# COMPACT_ATOMS: atom_id res chain seq x y z
N MET A 1 1.99 10.68 -28.42
CA MET A 1 2.80 9.67 -27.71
C MET A 1 2.00 9.37 -26.46
N VAL A 2 1.52 8.14 -26.31
CA VAL A 2 0.82 7.76 -25.07
C VAL A 2 1.94 7.69 -24.05
N GLU A 3 1.96 8.60 -23.07
CA GLU A 3 2.87 8.46 -21.93
C GLU A 3 2.48 7.16 -21.24
N GLU A 4 3.25 6.10 -21.51
CA GLU A 4 3.20 4.88 -20.72
C GLU A 4 3.71 5.28 -19.33
N LYS A 5 2.77 5.55 -18.43
CA LYS A 5 3.05 5.76 -17.02
C LYS A 5 3.80 4.51 -16.55
N GLU A 6 5.06 4.67 -16.19
CA GLU A 6 5.91 3.57 -15.77
C GLU A 6 5.32 2.99 -14.48
N GLU A 7 4.77 1.77 -14.56
CA GLU A 7 4.19 1.06 -13.42
C GLU A 7 5.32 0.35 -12.67
N PHE A 8 5.38 0.60 -11.36
CA PHE A 8 6.32 0.00 -10.44
C PHE A 8 5.62 -1.04 -9.57
N GLU A 9 6.39 -1.95 -8.99
CA GLU A 9 5.89 -2.94 -8.04
C GLU A 9 6.46 -2.73 -6.63
N MET A 10 5.60 -2.91 -5.64
CA MET A 10 5.94 -2.87 -4.22
C MET A 10 5.35 -4.09 -3.52
N GLY A 11 6.14 -4.78 -2.70
CA GLY A 11 5.61 -5.83 -1.82
C GLY A 11 4.71 -5.25 -0.74
N LEU A 12 3.58 -5.91 -0.46
CA LEU A 12 2.70 -5.48 0.63
C LEU A 12 3.39 -5.73 1.99
N PRO A 13 3.54 -4.69 2.85
CA PRO A 13 4.15 -4.88 4.15
C PRO A 13 3.29 -5.77 5.07
N ASN A 14 3.96 -6.55 5.92
CA ASN A 14 3.29 -7.38 6.91
C ASN A 14 2.55 -6.51 7.93
N GLY A 15 1.37 -6.96 8.36
CA GLY A 15 0.50 -6.20 9.27
C GLY A 15 -0.50 -5.29 8.56
N VAL A 16 -0.43 -5.17 7.24
CA VAL A 16 -1.51 -4.55 6.46
C VAL A 16 -2.70 -5.51 6.38
N GLY A 17 -3.78 -5.15 7.06
CA GLY A 17 -5.05 -5.86 6.97
C GLY A 17 -5.90 -5.43 5.77
N GLU A 18 -6.93 -6.21 5.46
CA GLU A 18 -7.86 -5.94 4.35
C GLU A 18 -8.50 -4.54 4.42
N GLN A 19 -8.81 -4.05 5.62
CA GLN A 19 -9.39 -2.71 5.79
C GLN A 19 -8.41 -1.59 5.42
N MET A 20 -7.16 -1.67 5.85
CA MET A 20 -6.13 -0.68 5.50
C MET A 20 -5.86 -0.68 4.00
N LEU A 21 -5.86 -1.87 3.41
CA LEU A 21 -5.68 -2.06 1.99
C LEU A 21 -6.86 -1.48 1.17
N ALA A 22 -8.11 -1.69 1.61
CA ALA A 22 -9.28 -1.09 0.98
C ALA A 22 -9.21 0.44 1.00
N HIS A 23 -8.83 1.05 2.13
CA HIS A 23 -8.65 2.49 2.22
C HIS A 23 -7.51 3.02 1.34
N ALA A 24 -6.46 2.23 1.12
CA ALA A 24 -5.40 2.58 0.18
C ALA A 24 -5.93 2.59 -1.26
N PHE A 25 -6.71 1.58 -1.66
CA PHE A 25 -7.33 1.53 -3.00
C PHE A 25 -8.37 2.63 -3.25
N GLU A 26 -9.05 3.11 -2.20
CA GLU A 26 -9.98 4.24 -2.33
C GLU A 26 -9.26 5.59 -2.48
N LYS A 27 -8.04 5.72 -1.94
CA LYS A 27 -7.31 6.99 -1.87
C LYS A 27 -6.23 7.16 -2.94
N PHE A 28 -5.67 6.06 -3.43
CA PHE A 28 -4.52 6.05 -4.32
C PHE A 28 -4.80 5.21 -5.56
N ASP A 29 -4.21 5.59 -6.69
CA ASP A 29 -4.37 4.86 -7.95
C ASP A 29 -3.36 3.70 -8.01
N ILE A 30 -3.71 2.61 -7.31
CA ILE A 30 -2.89 1.40 -7.20
C ILE A 30 -3.72 0.15 -7.46
N LYS A 31 -3.05 -0.94 -7.82
CA LYS A 31 -3.64 -2.27 -8.07
C LYS A 31 -3.01 -3.31 -7.15
N LEU A 32 -3.77 -4.33 -6.77
CA LEU A 32 -3.25 -5.52 -6.10
C LEU A 32 -3.01 -6.61 -7.14
N GLU A 33 -1.82 -7.19 -7.14
CA GLU A 33 -1.52 -8.41 -7.88
C GLU A 33 -1.14 -9.53 -6.90
N GLN A 34 -1.82 -10.67 -6.97
CA GLN A 34 -1.39 -11.85 -6.22
C GLN A 34 -0.27 -12.56 -6.98
N THR A 35 0.90 -12.65 -6.37
CA THR A 35 2.03 -13.42 -6.87
C THR A 35 2.27 -14.65 -6.02
N GLU A 36 3.07 -15.60 -6.51
CA GLU A 36 3.48 -16.80 -5.77
C GLU A 36 4.23 -16.48 -4.45
N PHE A 37 4.79 -15.27 -4.34
CA PHE A 37 5.52 -14.77 -3.17
C PHE A 37 4.65 -13.90 -2.24
N GLY A 38 3.38 -13.74 -2.57
CA GLY A 38 2.42 -12.91 -1.83
C GLY A 38 1.86 -11.74 -2.66
N PRO A 39 0.97 -10.94 -2.06
CA PRO A 39 0.38 -9.78 -2.70
C PRO A 39 1.41 -8.68 -2.96
N LYS A 40 1.40 -8.14 -4.17
CA LYS A 40 2.14 -6.96 -4.60
C LYS A 40 1.19 -5.82 -4.96
N LEU A 41 1.65 -4.60 -4.72
CA LEU A 41 1.01 -3.37 -5.14
C LEU A 41 1.68 -2.88 -6.42
N ILE A 42 0.87 -2.51 -7.41
CA ILE A 42 1.32 -1.98 -8.69
C ILE A 42 0.75 -0.59 -8.88
N GLY A 43 1.57 0.37 -9.28
CA GLY A 43 1.15 1.74 -9.54
C GLY A 43 2.32 2.64 -9.89
N GLU A 44 2.06 3.94 -10.04
CA GLU A 44 3.12 4.92 -10.24
C GLU A 44 4.03 5.00 -9.02
N TYR A 45 5.32 5.33 -9.25
CA TYR A 45 6.29 5.47 -8.16
C TYR A 45 5.80 6.40 -7.05
N ASP A 46 5.31 7.58 -7.42
CA ASP A 46 4.82 8.58 -6.45
C ASP A 46 3.59 8.08 -5.67
N GLU A 47 2.69 7.33 -6.31
CA GLU A 47 1.53 6.74 -5.65
C GLU A 47 1.95 5.63 -4.68
N LEU A 48 2.88 4.76 -5.08
CA LEU A 48 3.41 3.71 -4.20
C LEU A 48 4.12 4.29 -2.97
N ILE A 49 4.84 5.40 -3.10
CA ILE A 49 5.45 6.09 -1.95
C ILE A 49 4.38 6.60 -0.98
N LYS A 50 3.33 7.26 -1.48
CA LYS A 50 2.23 7.75 -0.63
C LYS A 50 1.50 6.60 0.07
N VAL A 51 1.29 5.49 -0.65
CA VAL A 51 0.67 4.29 -0.09
C VAL A 51 1.53 3.69 1.00
N LYS A 52 2.85 3.59 0.79
CA LYS A 52 3.79 3.14 1.82
C LYS A 52 3.67 3.97 3.09
N GLU A 53 3.74 5.30 2.97
CA GLU A 53 3.63 6.20 4.12
C GLU A 53 2.28 6.07 4.82
N PHE A 54 1.19 5.93 4.06
CA PHE A 54 -0.14 5.71 4.59
C PHE A 54 -0.25 4.40 5.38
N LEU A 55 0.26 3.30 4.83
CA LEU A 55 0.24 1.98 5.47
C LEU A 55 1.14 1.94 6.71
N GLU A 56 2.35 2.50 6.63
CA GLU A 56 3.27 2.58 7.78
C GLU A 56 2.67 3.42 8.92
N THR A 57 2.02 4.52 8.60
CA THR A 57 1.34 5.36 9.59
C THR A 57 0.15 4.62 10.22
N GLY A 58 -0.69 3.97 9.40
CA GLY A 58 -1.81 3.19 9.90
C GLY A 58 -1.40 2.03 10.81
N ILE A 59 -0.30 1.35 10.48
CA ILE A 59 0.26 0.29 11.35
C ILE A 59 0.78 0.90 12.65
N ARG A 60 1.54 2.01 12.57
CA ARG A 60 2.09 2.67 13.75
C ARG A 60 1.00 3.16 14.70
N ASP A 61 -0.05 3.78 14.19
CA ASP A 61 -1.16 4.27 15.01
C ASP A 61 -1.88 3.10 15.69
N ARG A 62 -2.12 2.01 14.95
CA ARG A 62 -2.71 0.80 15.53
C ARG A 62 -1.80 0.13 16.58
N LEU A 63 -0.48 0.19 16.42
CA LEU A 63 0.46 -0.28 17.43
C LEU A 63 0.34 0.55 18.71
N LYS A 64 0.33 1.88 18.61
CA LYS A 64 0.15 2.78 19.77
C LYS A 64 -1.16 2.51 20.52
N GLU A 65 -2.26 2.34 19.79
CA GLU A 65 -3.56 2.00 20.39
C GLU A 65 -3.51 0.68 21.20
N LEU A 66 -2.74 -0.31 20.72
CA LEU A 66 -2.55 -1.59 21.41
C LEU A 66 -1.56 -1.50 22.58
N GLU A 67 -0.57 -0.62 22.48
CA GLU A 67 0.38 -0.31 23.56
C GLU A 67 -0.25 0.55 24.67
N GLY A 68 -1.44 1.11 24.42
CA GLY A 68 -2.21 1.89 25.39
C GLY A 68 -1.67 3.31 25.61
N GLU A 69 -0.97 3.86 24.60
CA GLU A 69 -0.55 5.27 24.54
C GLU A 69 -1.64 6.19 23.95
#